data_AF-A0AB34CAG8-F1
#
_entry.id   AF-A0AB34CAG8-F1
#
_cell.length_a   1.000
_cell.length_b   1.000
_cell.length_c   1.000
_cell.angle_alpha   90.00
_cell.angle_beta   90.00
_cell.angle_gamma   90.00
#
_symmetry.space_group_name_H-M   'P 1'
#
loop_
_entity.id
_entity.type
_entity.pdbx_description
1 polymer ?
#
loop_
_entity_poly.entity_id
_entity_poly.type
_entity_poly.pdbx_seq_one_letter_code
_entity_poly.pdbx_strand_id
1 'polypeptide(L)'
;MKKLVPDPPVSLPFSRRNPDHDQANEQVRQALANHPVEGSLLAALKPTAAGPAGNDSLFTVRPGISAEEALLHVSILLKAAEEVSDEITERASGVERGLIWSLIHNVEMARGVVDALLDGSRPPTQA
;
A
#
# COMPACT_ATOMS: atom_id res chain seq x y z
N MET A 1 -0.23 33.58 -47.97
CA MET A 1 0.62 32.66 -47.17
C MET A 1 0.03 32.58 -45.77
N LYS A 2 -0.70 31.50 -45.43
CA LYS A 2 -1.20 31.30 -44.07
C LYS A 2 -0.07 30.69 -43.26
N LYS A 3 0.60 31.51 -42.44
CA LYS A 3 1.59 31.04 -41.48
C LYS A 3 0.86 30.07 -40.54
N LEU A 4 1.13 28.78 -40.69
CA LEU A 4 0.72 27.76 -39.73
C LEU A 4 1.52 28.04 -38.47
N VAL A 5 0.92 28.75 -37.52
CA VAL A 5 1.51 28.92 -36.19
C VAL A 5 1.41 27.54 -35.53
N PRO A 6 2.52 26.91 -35.12
CA PRO A 6 2.46 25.65 -34.39
C PRO A 6 1.73 25.88 -33.08
N ASP A 7 0.79 25.00 -32.74
CA ASP A 7 0.12 25.06 -31.44
C ASP A 7 1.18 25.02 -30.32
N PRO A 8 1.03 25.85 -29.27
CA PRO A 8 1.96 25.86 -28.16
C PRO A 8 1.95 24.50 -27.46
N PRO A 9 3.10 24.03 -26.93
CA PRO A 9 3.16 22.76 -26.21
C PRO A 9 2.25 22.82 -24.98
N VAL A 10 1.28 21.90 -24.90
CA VAL A 10 0.44 21.71 -23.72
C VAL A 10 1.36 21.25 -22.58
N SER A 11 1.74 22.18 -21.73
CA SER A 11 2.41 21.86 -20.46
C SER A 11 1.35 21.32 -19.51
N LEU A 12 1.25 19.99 -19.39
CA LEU A 12 0.40 19.36 -18.39
C LEU A 12 0.99 19.62 -17.00
N PRO A 13 0.34 20.38 -16.10
CA PRO A 13 0.83 20.63 -14.76
C PRO A 13 0.33 19.50 -13.86
N PHE A 14 0.81 18.28 -14.06
CA PHE A 14 0.48 17.19 -13.16
C PHE A 14 1.77 16.55 -12.68
N SER A 15 2.33 17.11 -11.60
CA SER A 15 3.05 16.28 -10.66
C SER A 15 2.03 15.26 -10.13
N ARG A 16 1.98 14.08 -10.75
CA ARG A 16 1.14 12.95 -10.30
C ARG A 16 1.57 12.42 -8.93
N ARG A 17 2.65 12.97 -8.37
CA ARG A 17 3.18 12.63 -7.07
C ARG A 17 2.49 13.48 -6.02
N ASN A 18 1.74 12.84 -5.14
CA ASN A 18 1.12 13.50 -4.00
C ASN A 18 2.21 13.81 -2.95
N PRO A 19 2.57 15.08 -2.71
CA PRO A 19 3.60 15.44 -1.74
C PRO A 19 3.25 14.98 -0.32
N ASP A 20 1.96 14.82 -0.01
CA ASP A 20 1.51 14.34 1.29
C ASP A 20 1.93 12.89 1.52
N HIS A 21 1.95 12.05 0.47
CA HIS A 21 2.41 10.67 0.58
C HIS A 21 3.92 10.60 0.81
N ASP A 22 4.68 11.48 0.16
CA ASP A 22 6.13 11.56 0.37
C ASP A 22 6.44 11.99 1.81
N GLN A 23 5.70 12.97 2.34
CA GLN A 23 5.84 13.42 3.72
C GLN A 23 5.47 12.32 4.72
N ALA A 24 4.37 11.59 4.49
CA ALA A 24 3.97 10.48 5.34
C ALA A 24 5.02 9.35 5.35
N ASN A 25 5.57 8.99 4.19
CA ASN A 25 6.62 7.98 4.08
C ASN A 25 7.91 8.40 4.80
N GLU A 26 8.27 9.68 4.71
CA GLU A 26 9.44 10.21 5.40
C GLU A 26 9.25 10.20 6.92
N GLN A 27 8.05 10.54 7.42
CA GLN A 27 7.72 10.43 8.84
C GLN A 27 7.84 8.99 9.35
N VAL A 28 7.33 8.01 8.59
CA VAL A 28 7.45 6.59 8.93
C VAL A 28 8.91 6.17 8.97
N ARG A 29 9.73 6.57 7.98
CA ARG A 29 11.16 6.28 7.96
C ARG A 29 11.89 6.87 9.17
N GLN A 30 11.59 8.11 9.52
CA GLN A 30 12.18 8.76 10.70
C GLN A 30 11.76 8.09 12.00
N ALA A 31 10.48 7.71 12.14
CA ALA A 31 9.99 6.98 13.30
C ALA A 31 10.70 5.62 13.45
N LEU A 32 10.88 4.88 12.35
CA LEU A 32 11.60 3.61 12.34
C LEU A 32 13.09 3.77 12.65
N ALA A 33 13.74 4.81 12.13
CA ALA A 33 15.15 5.08 12.42
C ALA A 33 15.39 5.44 13.89
N ASN A 34 14.43 6.12 14.53
CA ASN A 34 14.52 6.54 15.92
C ASN A 34 14.13 5.43 16.92
N HIS A 35 13.48 4.36 16.44
CA HIS A 35 13.07 3.22 17.25
C HIS A 35 13.67 1.91 16.71
N PRO A 36 14.95 1.61 16.98
CA PRO A 36 15.49 0.28 16.76
C PRO A 36 14.73 -0.69 17.67
N VAL A 37 13.87 -1.53 17.07
CA VAL A 37 13.11 -2.53 17.83
C VAL A 37 14.00 -3.75 18.04
N GLU A 38 14.49 -3.94 19.26
CA GLU A 38 15.09 -5.21 19.67
C GLU A 38 13.97 -6.21 19.99
N GLY A 39 13.79 -7.21 19.11
CA GLY A 39 12.75 -8.24 19.24
C GLY A 39 11.77 -8.28 18.06
N SER A 40 10.67 -9.00 18.20
CA SER A 40 9.64 -9.06 17.14
C SER A 40 8.97 -7.69 16.98
N LEU A 41 9.18 -7.04 15.83
CA LEU A 41 8.55 -5.77 15.45
C LEU A 41 7.02 -5.78 15.68
N LEU A 42 6.39 -6.93 15.41
CA LEU A 42 4.97 -7.15 15.63
C LEU A 42 4.57 -7.12 17.12
N ALA A 43 5.41 -7.64 18.01
CA ALA A 43 5.16 -7.61 19.45
C ALA A 43 5.26 -6.19 20.05
N ALA A 44 6.01 -5.30 19.39
CA ALA A 44 6.12 -3.90 19.80
C ALA A 44 4.94 -3.02 19.31
N LEU A 45 4.15 -3.50 18.35
CA LEU A 45 2.99 -2.76 17.82
C LEU A 45 1.83 -2.77 18.80
N LYS A 46 1.20 -1.61 18.97
CA LYS A 46 -0.03 -1.49 19.75
C LYS A 46 -1.22 -2.05 18.95
N PRO A 47 -2.24 -2.60 19.64
CA PRO A 47 -3.51 -2.96 19.00
C PRO A 47 -4.14 -1.77 18.26
N THR A 48 -5.06 -2.05 17.33
CA THR A 48 -5.77 -1.01 16.59
C THR A 48 -6.45 -0.02 17.56
N ALA A 49 -6.29 1.26 17.28
CA ALA A 49 -7.02 2.31 17.96
C ALA A 49 -8.35 2.57 17.24
N ALA A 50 -9.38 2.94 17.99
CA ALA A 50 -10.63 3.40 17.39
C ALA A 50 -10.39 4.74 16.69
N GLY A 51 -10.79 4.85 15.42
CA GLY A 51 -10.65 6.09 14.68
C GLY A 51 -11.12 5.97 13.23
N PRO A 52 -11.30 7.11 12.55
CA PRO A 52 -11.58 7.11 11.12
C PRO A 52 -10.39 6.52 10.36
N ALA A 53 -10.62 5.72 9.32
CA ALA A 53 -9.56 5.12 8.51
C ALA A 53 -8.91 6.11 7.52
N GLY A 54 -8.93 7.41 7.83
CA GLY A 54 -8.50 8.52 6.97
C GLY A 54 -9.34 9.78 7.17
N ASN A 55 -8.86 10.93 6.66
CA ASN A 55 -9.49 12.24 6.89
C ASN A 55 -10.94 12.33 6.39
N ASP A 56 -11.29 11.60 5.32
CA ASP A 56 -12.64 11.56 4.73
C ASP A 56 -13.27 10.16 4.82
N SER A 57 -12.89 9.38 5.83
CA SER A 57 -13.29 7.98 5.89
C SER A 57 -14.78 7.81 6.16
N LEU A 58 -15.45 7.04 5.28
CA LEU A 58 -16.83 6.59 5.47
C LEU A 58 -16.95 5.49 6.54
N PHE A 59 -15.82 4.95 7.02
CA PHE A 59 -15.77 3.83 7.96
C PHE A 59 -14.79 4.12 9.11
N THR A 60 -15.02 3.47 10.25
CA THR A 60 -14.14 3.56 11.42
C THR A 60 -13.48 2.22 11.71
N VAL A 61 -12.22 2.25 12.11
CA VAL A 61 -11.47 1.06 12.53
C VAL A 61 -11.96 0.59 13.89
N ARG A 62 -12.25 -0.71 14.00
CA ARG A 62 -12.61 -1.34 15.28
C ARG A 62 -11.37 -1.38 16.19
N PRO A 63 -11.46 -0.90 17.45
CA PRO A 63 -10.33 -0.95 18.37
C PRO A 63 -10.04 -2.38 18.85
N GLY A 64 -8.81 -2.60 19.31
CA GLY A 64 -8.42 -3.81 20.04
C GLY A 64 -8.09 -5.02 19.18
N ILE A 65 -7.99 -4.86 17.84
CA ILE A 65 -7.48 -5.91 16.96
C ILE A 65 -5.95 -5.93 17.12
N SER A 66 -5.37 -7.12 17.34
CA SER A 66 -3.92 -7.26 17.43
C SER A 66 -3.26 -6.90 16.09
N ALA A 67 -1.99 -6.53 16.13
CA ALA A 67 -1.25 -6.23 14.90
C ALA A 67 -1.17 -7.45 13.96
N GLU A 68 -1.04 -8.66 14.51
CA GLU A 68 -1.08 -9.92 13.76
C GLU A 68 -2.43 -10.11 13.03
N GLU A 69 -3.54 -10.00 13.74
CA GLU A 69 -4.88 -10.18 13.16
C GLU A 69 -5.20 -9.07 12.13
N ALA A 70 -4.76 -7.83 12.39
CA ALA A 70 -4.90 -6.73 11.45
C ALA A 70 -4.10 -6.99 10.16
N LEU A 71 -2.87 -7.48 10.26
CA LEU A 71 -2.04 -7.83 9.11
C LEU A 71 -2.63 -9.02 8.32
N LEU A 72 -3.23 -10.01 8.99
CA LEU A 72 -3.95 -11.10 8.32
C LEU A 72 -5.07 -10.56 7.44
N HIS A 73 -5.88 -9.63 7.96
CA HIS A 73 -6.92 -8.97 7.17
C HIS A 73 -6.35 -8.15 6.01
N VAL A 74 -5.22 -7.47 6.19
CA VAL A 74 -4.54 -6.76 5.11
C VAL A 74 -4.10 -7.74 4.01
N SER A 75 -3.54 -8.90 4.36
CA SER A 75 -3.16 -9.94 3.38
C SER A 75 -4.36 -10.41 2.55
N ILE A 76 -5.52 -10.60 3.17
CA ILE A 76 -6.77 -10.95 2.48
C ILE A 76 -7.21 -9.84 1.51
N LEU A 77 -7.14 -8.57 1.93
CA LEU A 77 -7.50 -7.43 1.09
C LEU A 77 -6.55 -7.30 -0.11
N LEU A 78 -5.24 -7.51 0.09
CA LEU A 78 -4.26 -7.49 -0.99
C LEU A 78 -4.52 -8.63 -1.98
N LYS A 79 -4.82 -9.85 -1.49
CA LYS A 79 -5.23 -10.96 -2.36
C LYS A 79 -6.49 -10.64 -3.18
N ALA A 80 -7.50 -10.02 -2.58
CA ALA A 80 -8.69 -9.61 -3.32
C ALA A 80 -8.35 -8.56 -4.39
N ALA A 81 -7.40 -7.65 -4.12
CA ALA A 81 -6.93 -6.68 -5.10
C ALA A 81 -6.15 -7.33 -6.25
N GLU A 82 -5.36 -8.39 -6.00
CA GLU A 82 -4.73 -9.23 -7.04
C GLU A 82 -5.80 -9.83 -7.96
N GLU A 83 -6.77 -10.55 -7.38
CA GLU A 83 -7.83 -11.23 -8.13
C GLU A 83 -8.66 -10.26 -8.99
N VAL A 84 -9.01 -9.09 -8.45
CA VAL A 84 -9.72 -8.04 -9.21
C VAL A 84 -8.84 -7.47 -10.31
N SER A 85 -7.55 -7.25 -10.06
CA SER A 85 -6.64 -6.69 -11.04
C SER A 85 -6.34 -7.67 -12.18
N ASP A 86 -6.28 -8.96 -11.90
CA ASP A 86 -6.16 -10.02 -12.91
C ASP A 86 -7.35 -10.01 -13.86
N GLU A 87 -8.57 -10.00 -13.34
CA GLU A 87 -9.80 -9.93 -14.15
C GLU A 87 -9.85 -8.66 -15.03
N ILE A 88 -9.43 -7.51 -14.51
CA ILE A 88 -9.34 -6.27 -15.30
C ILE A 88 -8.26 -6.41 -16.37
N THR A 89 -7.11 -7.00 -16.04
CA THR A 89 -5.97 -7.19 -16.95
C THR A 89 -6.32 -8.08 -18.14
N GLU A 90 -7.11 -9.13 -17.93
CA GLU A 90 -7.62 -10.01 -19.00
C GLU A 90 -8.44 -9.23 -20.04
N ARG A 91 -9.14 -8.18 -19.61
CA ARG A 91 -10.01 -7.34 -20.44
C ARG A 91 -9.31 -6.08 -20.97
N ALA A 92 -8.19 -5.69 -20.37
CA ALA A 92 -7.45 -4.48 -20.71
C ALA A 92 -6.59 -4.67 -21.97
N SER A 93 -6.35 -3.58 -22.71
CA SER A 93 -5.48 -3.57 -23.88
C SER A 93 -4.55 -2.36 -23.90
N GLY A 94 -3.46 -2.44 -24.67
CA GLY A 94 -2.50 -1.33 -24.78
C GLY A 94 -1.77 -1.00 -23.48
N VAL A 95 -1.59 0.30 -23.22
CA VAL A 95 -0.79 0.82 -22.09
C VAL A 95 -1.43 0.50 -20.74
N GLU A 96 -2.77 0.50 -20.66
CA GLU A 96 -3.51 0.23 -19.42
C GLU A 96 -3.20 -1.15 -18.85
N ARG A 97 -3.08 -2.16 -19.73
CA ARG A 97 -2.69 -3.52 -19.34
C ARG A 97 -1.32 -3.56 -18.67
N GLY A 98 -0.36 -2.78 -19.17
CA GLY A 98 0.98 -2.68 -18.57
C GLY A 98 0.98 -1.95 -17.22
N LEU A 99 0.13 -0.93 -17.06
CA LEU A 99 -0.05 -0.22 -15.80
C LEU A 99 -0.71 -1.11 -14.74
N ILE A 100 -1.72 -1.89 -15.12
CA ILE A 100 -2.40 -2.81 -14.20
C ILE A 100 -1.47 -3.99 -13.83
N TRP A 101 -0.70 -4.52 -14.78
CA TRP A 101 0.36 -5.50 -14.47
C TRP A 101 1.38 -4.97 -13.45
N SER A 102 1.77 -3.70 -13.57
CA SER A 102 2.66 -3.06 -12.60
C SER A 102 2.00 -2.93 -11.23
N LEU A 103 0.69 -2.69 -11.19
CA LEU A 103 -0.09 -2.65 -9.95
C LEU A 103 -0.20 -4.03 -9.30
N ILE A 104 -0.52 -5.08 -10.05
CA ILE A 104 -0.56 -6.47 -9.57
C ILE A 104 0.74 -6.82 -8.86
N HIS A 105 1.87 -6.59 -9.51
CA HIS A 105 3.17 -6.90 -8.92
C HIS A 105 3.44 -6.15 -7.61
N ASN A 106 3.02 -4.88 -7.51
CA ASN A 106 3.16 -4.12 -6.28
C ASN A 106 2.30 -4.70 -5.13
N VAL A 107 1.09 -5.18 -5.45
CA VAL A 107 0.18 -5.79 -4.48
C VAL A 107 0.72 -7.16 -4.03
N GLU A 108 1.18 -8.00 -4.96
CA GLU A 108 1.81 -9.29 -4.66
C GLU A 108 3.01 -9.13 -3.73
N MET A 109 3.90 -8.16 -4.02
CA MET A 109 5.04 -7.86 -3.16
C MET A 109 4.61 -7.40 -1.77
N ALA A 110 3.61 -6.50 -1.69
CA ALA A 110 3.10 -6.03 -0.41
C ALA A 110 2.53 -7.19 0.42
N ARG A 111 1.77 -8.09 -0.21
CA ARG A 111 1.22 -9.28 0.44
C ARG A 111 2.31 -10.22 0.93
N GLY A 112 3.31 -10.49 0.09
CA GLY A 112 4.46 -11.31 0.48
C GLY A 112 5.23 -10.77 1.69
N VAL A 113 5.38 -9.45 1.80
CA VAL A 113 5.98 -8.81 2.99
C VAL A 113 5.10 -8.99 4.22
N VAL A 114 3.79 -8.82 4.10
CA VAL A 114 2.83 -9.02 5.19
C VAL A 114 2.86 -10.47 5.68
N ASP A 115 2.81 -11.44 4.77
CA ASP A 115 2.84 -12.87 5.10
C ASP A 115 4.17 -13.24 5.80
N ALA A 116 5.30 -12.72 5.33
CA ALA A 116 6.61 -12.93 5.97
C ALA A 116 6.68 -12.34 7.39
N LEU A 117 6.07 -11.16 7.62
CA LEU A 117 5.99 -10.57 8.96
C LEU A 117 5.13 -11.43 9.90
N LEU A 118 3.99 -11.94 9.42
CA LEU A 118 3.13 -12.84 10.18
C LEU A 118 3.87 -14.12 10.56
N ASP A 119 4.57 -14.75 9.62
CA ASP A 119 5.34 -15.96 9.86
C ASP A 119 6.48 -15.74 10.87
N GLY A 120 7.18 -14.60 10.78
CA GLY A 120 8.24 -14.22 11.72
C GLY A 120 7.75 -13.87 13.14
N SER A 121 6.46 -13.59 13.30
CA SER A 121 5.85 -13.30 14.61
C SER A 121 5.37 -14.55 15.36
N ARG A 122 5.23 -15.69 14.68
CA ARG A 122 4.83 -16.93 15.34
C ARG A 122 5.99 -17.47 16.20
N PRO A 123 5.73 -17.91 17.44
CA PRO A 123 6.75 -18.56 18.25
C PRO A 123 7.24 -19.82 17.52
N PRO A 124 8.54 -20.17 17.61
CA PRO A 124 9.05 -21.39 17.00
C PRO A 124 8.30 -22.58 17.59
N THR A 125 7.58 -23.29 16.72
CA THR A 125 6.92 -24.55 17.08
C THR A 125 8.00 -25.50 17.58
N GLN A 126 8.03 -25.77 18.89
CA GLN A 126 8.91 -26.78 19.48
C GLN A 126 8.54 -28.13 18.85
N ALA A 127 9.47 -28.71 18.10
CA ALA A 127 9.42 -30.08 17.60
C ALA A 127 9.89 -31.05 18.70
#